data_AF-A0A953BK10-F1
#
_entry.id   AF-A0A953BK10-F1
#
_cell.length_a   1.000
_cell.length_b   1.000
_cell.length_c   1.000
_cell.angle_alpha   90.00
_cell.angle_beta   90.00
_cell.angle_gamma   90.00
#
_symmetry.space_group_name_H-M   'P 1'
#
loop_
_entity.id
_entity.type
_entity.pdbx_description
1 polymer ?
#
loop_
_entity_poly.entity_id
_entity_poly.type
_entity_poly.pdbx_seq_one_letter_code
_entity_poly.pdbx_strand_id
1 'polypeptide(L)'
;MRFNRNKEMPEAGFDITSMIDVVLLLTIFFMMSSQFSRIAQRDLDLPRQPGDAHPRPDSAADAAVVIDLEKDGRLSVAGRNYPLERLTTMVAIDRQRAERTGNFLDVIIRADRSTPAPQLQKLAGALSAEGVDSWRLATTGEAHRSRGASSLESGGGSKP
;
A
#
# COMPACT_ATOMS: atom_id res chain seq x y z
N MET A 1 -7.73 -71.72 38.60
CA MET A 1 -8.14 -70.30 38.45
C MET A 1 -7.54 -69.76 37.17
N ARG A 2 -8.37 -69.46 36.16
CA ARG A 2 -7.93 -68.86 34.89
C ARG A 2 -8.83 -67.66 34.63
N PHE A 3 -8.27 -66.47 34.79
CA PHE A 3 -8.93 -65.21 34.43
C PHE A 3 -8.50 -64.85 33.01
N ASN A 4 -9.41 -65.08 32.06
CA ASN A 4 -9.26 -64.65 30.68
C ASN A 4 -9.57 -63.15 30.65
N ARG A 5 -8.53 -62.32 30.61
CA ARG A 5 -8.64 -60.86 30.58
C ARG A 5 -8.89 -60.43 29.13
N ASN A 6 -10.15 -60.21 28.78
CA ASN A 6 -10.50 -59.51 27.54
C ASN A 6 -9.90 -58.09 27.63
N LYS A 7 -8.94 -57.79 26.76
CA LYS A 7 -8.36 -56.46 26.61
C LYS A 7 -9.16 -55.76 25.53
N GLU A 8 -10.18 -55.00 25.92
CA GLU A 8 -10.85 -54.08 25.01
C GLU A 8 -9.81 -53.03 24.58
N MET A 9 -9.50 -53.02 23.28
CA MET A 9 -8.68 -51.98 22.67
C MET A 9 -9.55 -50.72 22.62
N PRO A 10 -9.12 -49.60 23.22
CA PRO A 10 -9.87 -48.35 23.09
C PRO A 10 -9.83 -47.93 21.62
N GLU A 11 -11.01 -47.71 21.05
CA GLU A 11 -11.19 -47.08 19.75
C GLU A 11 -10.42 -45.76 19.77
N ALA A 12 -9.45 -45.58 18.88
CA ALA A 12 -8.71 -44.34 18.75
C ALA A 12 -9.65 -43.28 18.19
N GLY A 13 -10.43 -42.67 19.09
CA GLY A 13 -11.25 -41.52 18.80
C GLY A 13 -10.35 -40.44 18.24
N PHE A 14 -10.62 -40.06 16.99
CA PHE A 14 -9.91 -38.97 16.35
C PHE A 14 -10.05 -37.72 17.21
N ASP A 15 -8.95 -37.19 17.75
CA ASP A 15 -8.95 -36.05 18.67
C ASP A 15 -9.25 -34.74 17.93
N ILE A 16 -10.51 -34.54 17.57
CA ILE A 16 -11.02 -33.35 16.88
C ILE A 16 -10.68 -32.08 17.68
N THR A 17 -10.66 -32.16 19.01
CA THR A 17 -10.30 -31.04 19.91
C THR A 17 -8.89 -30.51 19.63
N SER A 18 -7.92 -31.40 19.41
CA SER A 18 -6.53 -31.03 19.12
C SER A 18 -6.39 -30.38 17.74
N MET A 19 -7.22 -30.76 16.77
CA MET A 19 -7.21 -30.17 15.43
C MET A 19 -7.89 -28.81 15.39
N ILE A 20 -8.98 -28.63 16.15
CA ILE A 20 -9.65 -27.34 16.29
C ILE A 20 -8.67 -26.31 16.86
N ASP A 21 -7.87 -26.68 17.86
CA ASP A 21 -6.88 -25.79 18.48
C ASP A 21 -5.83 -25.28 17.46
N VAL A 22 -5.28 -26.18 16.64
CA VAL A 22 -4.30 -25.80 15.59
C VAL A 22 -4.93 -24.84 14.57
N VAL A 23 -6.16 -25.09 14.12
CA VAL A 23 -6.85 -24.21 13.16
C VAL A 23 -7.22 -22.87 13.79
N LEU A 24 -7.65 -22.87 15.05
CA LEU A 24 -7.97 -21.66 15.80
C LEU A 24 -6.72 -20.79 16.01
N LEU A 25 -5.59 -21.40 16.40
CA LEU A 25 -4.32 -20.71 16.58
C LEU A 25 -3.82 -20.09 15.27
N LEU A 26 -3.94 -20.80 14.15
CA LEU A 26 -3.59 -20.29 12.82
C LEU A 26 -4.51 -19.13 12.39
N THR A 27 -5.80 -19.21 12.68
CA THR A 27 -6.77 -18.15 12.34
C THR A 27 -6.54 -16.89 13.16
N ILE A 28 -6.28 -17.02 14.46
CA ILE A 28 -5.94 -15.88 15.34
C ILE A 28 -4.61 -15.26 14.91
N PHE A 29 -3.60 -16.09 14.65
CA PHE A 29 -2.30 -15.64 14.15
C PHE A 29 -2.44 -14.87 12.83
N PHE A 30 -3.23 -15.39 11.89
CA PHE A 30 -3.51 -14.74 10.61
C PHE A 30 -4.28 -13.42 10.80
N MET A 31 -5.32 -13.40 11.62
CA MET A 31 -6.11 -12.21 11.92
C MET A 31 -5.25 -11.13 12.60
N MET A 32 -4.39 -11.51 13.54
CA MET A 32 -3.44 -10.60 14.21
C MET A 32 -2.35 -10.09 13.24
N SER A 33 -1.83 -10.96 12.37
CA SER A 33 -0.83 -10.58 11.36
C SER A 33 -1.42 -9.62 10.31
N SER A 34 -2.71 -9.78 9.98
CA SER A 34 -3.41 -8.89 9.02
C SER A 34 -3.56 -7.45 9.51
N GLN A 35 -3.42 -7.18 10.81
CA GLN A 35 -3.48 -5.83 11.38
C GLN A 35 -2.25 -4.99 11.01
N PHE A 36 -1.13 -5.63 10.61
CA PHE A 36 0.08 -4.90 10.22
C PHE A 36 -0.07 -4.12 8.89
N SER A 37 -1.00 -4.51 8.00
CA SER A 37 -1.19 -3.79 6.73
C SER A 37 -1.98 -2.48 6.84
N ARG A 38 -2.54 -2.15 8.02
CA ARG A 38 -3.44 -0.97 8.17
C ARG A 38 -2.84 0.19 8.96
N ILE A 39 -1.71 0.00 9.65
CA ILE A 39 -1.16 1.01 10.57
C ILE A 39 -0.43 2.17 9.85
N ALA A 40 -0.16 2.06 8.54
CA ALA A 40 0.52 3.11 7.79
C ALA A 40 -0.39 4.22 7.21
N GLN A 41 -1.73 4.09 7.32
CA GLN A 41 -2.66 5.10 6.81
C GLN A 41 -3.14 6.01 7.93
N ARG A 42 -2.32 7.00 8.29
CA ARG A 42 -2.82 8.14 9.07
C ARG A 42 -3.61 9.06 8.15
N ASP A 43 -4.88 9.25 8.47
CA ASP A 43 -5.77 10.26 7.87
C ASP A 43 -5.11 11.65 8.01
N LEU A 44 -4.71 12.25 6.90
CA LEU A 44 -4.33 13.66 6.81
C LEU A 44 -5.22 14.34 5.78
N ASP A 45 -5.69 15.53 6.15
CA ASP A 45 -6.68 16.32 5.43
C ASP A 45 -5.97 17.28 4.45
N LEU A 46 -6.38 17.26 3.18
CA LEU A 46 -5.58 17.73 2.04
C LEU A 46 -6.46 18.59 1.05
N PRO A 47 -6.19 19.91 0.76
CA PRO A 47 -7.01 20.89 0.02
C PRO A 47 -7.07 20.83 -1.53
N ARG A 48 -8.30 20.84 -2.03
CA ARG A 48 -8.72 20.50 -3.40
C ARG A 48 -8.14 21.39 -4.51
N GLN A 49 -7.74 20.81 -5.65
CA GLN A 49 -7.55 21.53 -6.92
C GLN A 49 -8.17 20.74 -8.10
N PRO A 50 -8.91 21.38 -9.04
CA PRO A 50 -9.53 20.70 -10.16
C PRO A 50 -8.59 20.67 -11.38
N GLY A 51 -8.36 19.49 -11.96
CA GLY A 51 -7.74 19.39 -13.29
C GLY A 51 -7.09 18.04 -13.61
N ASP A 52 -7.70 17.33 -14.56
CA ASP A 52 -7.17 16.24 -15.39
C ASP A 52 -6.80 14.90 -14.73
N ALA A 53 -7.85 14.19 -14.33
CA ALA A 53 -7.80 12.76 -14.10
C ALA A 53 -7.72 11.99 -15.43
N HIS A 54 -6.52 11.59 -15.84
CA HIS A 54 -6.36 10.37 -16.61
C HIS A 54 -6.37 9.19 -15.64
N PRO A 55 -7.40 8.33 -15.65
CA PRO A 55 -7.42 7.15 -14.79
C PRO A 55 -6.47 6.11 -15.40
N ARG A 56 -5.25 6.03 -14.88
CA ARG A 56 -4.43 4.81 -15.04
C ARG A 56 -4.97 3.78 -14.05
N PRO A 57 -5.23 2.53 -14.47
CA PRO A 57 -6.03 1.61 -13.67
C PRO A 57 -5.30 1.28 -12.37
N ASP A 58 -6.09 1.13 -11.32
CA ASP A 58 -5.70 0.60 -10.02
C ASP A 58 -5.21 -0.84 -10.17
N SER A 59 -3.98 -1.00 -10.67
CA SER A 59 -3.28 -2.28 -10.67
C SER A 59 -2.61 -2.45 -9.31
N ALA A 60 -3.02 -3.52 -8.63
CA ALA A 60 -2.79 -3.81 -7.22
C ALA A 60 -1.33 -4.09 -6.79
N ALA A 61 -0.30 -3.48 -7.40
CA ALA A 61 1.10 -3.65 -7.01
C ALA A 61 2.05 -2.52 -7.47
N ASP A 62 1.57 -1.30 -7.65
CA ASP A 62 2.47 -0.18 -7.99
C ASP A 62 3.27 0.22 -6.73
N ALA A 63 4.58 -0.04 -6.77
CA ALA A 63 5.50 0.43 -5.74
C ALA A 63 5.61 1.95 -5.86
N ALA A 64 5.18 2.67 -4.81
CA ALA A 64 5.31 4.11 -4.76
C ALA A 64 6.58 4.50 -3.98
N VAL A 65 7.44 5.31 -4.59
CA VAL A 65 8.59 5.94 -3.94
C VAL A 65 8.22 7.36 -3.55
N VAL A 66 8.21 7.62 -2.25
CA VAL A 66 7.92 8.94 -1.70
C VAL A 66 9.24 9.66 -1.37
N ILE A 67 9.47 10.79 -2.02
CA ILE A 67 10.62 11.66 -1.83
C ILE A 67 10.17 12.90 -1.07
N ASP A 68 10.62 13.05 0.17
CA ASP A 68 10.39 14.26 0.94
C ASP A 68 11.51 15.28 0.64
N LEU A 69 11.10 16.52 0.40
CA LEU A 69 11.98 17.68 0.16
C LEU A 69 11.71 18.72 1.26
N GLU A 70 12.66 18.82 2.19
CA GLU A 70 12.62 19.76 3.31
C GLU A 70 12.95 21.19 2.86
N LYS A 71 12.57 22.19 3.68
CA LYS A 71 12.79 23.63 3.43
C LYS A 71 14.26 24.03 3.24
N ASP A 72 15.19 23.25 3.76
CA ASP A 72 16.64 23.47 3.65
C ASP A 72 17.23 22.79 2.40
N GLY A 73 16.42 22.11 1.60
CA GLY A 73 16.83 21.37 0.41
C GLY A 73 17.30 19.94 0.71
N ARG A 74 17.15 19.45 1.95
CA ARG A 74 17.41 18.06 2.26
C ARG A 74 16.36 17.17 1.63
N LEU A 75 16.84 16.05 1.10
CA LEU A 75 16.01 15.03 0.51
C LEU A 75 16.00 13.81 1.42
N SER A 76 14.82 13.21 1.60
CA SER A 76 14.70 11.95 2.30
C SER A 76 13.70 11.01 1.65
N VAL A 77 13.96 9.71 1.75
CA VAL A 77 13.04 8.63 1.36
C VAL A 77 12.87 7.74 2.57
N ALA A 78 11.61 7.47 2.96
CA ALA A 78 11.28 6.67 4.14
C ALA A 78 12.02 7.13 5.43
N GLY A 79 12.18 8.45 5.61
CA GLY A 79 12.84 9.04 6.78
C GLY A 79 14.37 8.96 6.80
N ARG A 80 15.01 8.45 5.74
CA ARG A 80 16.48 8.48 5.58
C ARG A 80 16.87 9.58 4.63
N ASN A 81 17.86 10.39 5.01
CA ASN A 81 18.38 11.43 4.13
C ASN A 81 19.34 10.86 3.08
N TYR A 82 19.21 11.38 1.86
CA TYR A 82 20.08 11.03 0.75
C TYR A 82 20.60 12.30 0.08
N PRO A 83 21.86 12.31 -0.39
CA PRO A 83 22.30 13.34 -1.32
C PRO A 83 21.58 13.17 -2.67
N LEU A 84 21.37 14.28 -3.38
CA LEU A 84 20.60 14.33 -4.63
C LEU A 84 21.00 13.24 -5.63
N GLU A 85 22.28 13.11 -5.96
CA GLU A 85 22.78 12.13 -6.93
C GLU A 85 22.46 10.69 -6.54
N ARG A 86 22.65 10.33 -5.25
CA ARG A 86 22.34 8.98 -4.77
C ARG A 86 20.85 8.69 -4.83
N LEU A 87 20.03 9.68 -4.52
CA LEU A 87 18.59 9.54 -4.56
C LEU A 87 18.11 9.31 -5.98
N THR A 88 18.56 10.13 -6.95
CA THR A 88 18.11 10.00 -8.34
C THR A 88 18.56 8.68 -8.96
N THR A 89 19.80 8.24 -8.71
CA THR A 89 20.28 6.91 -9.13
C THR A 89 19.45 5.77 -8.52
N MET A 90 19.11 5.85 -7.23
CA MET A 90 18.29 4.83 -6.57
C MET A 90 16.90 4.73 -7.23
N VAL A 91 16.23 5.87 -7.45
CA VAL A 91 14.90 5.91 -8.09
C VAL A 91 14.96 5.35 -9.51
N ALA A 92 16.03 5.66 -10.27
CA ALA A 92 16.22 5.13 -11.62
C ALA A 92 16.41 3.61 -11.64
N ILE A 93 17.18 3.05 -10.70
CA ILE A 93 17.36 1.60 -10.55
C ILE A 93 16.04 0.91 -10.21
N ASP A 94 15.28 1.48 -9.27
CA ASP A 94 13.99 0.92 -8.86
C ASP A 94 12.97 0.97 -10.01
N ARG A 95 12.98 2.05 -10.81
CA ARG A 95 12.18 2.17 -12.02
C ARG A 95 12.54 1.07 -13.02
N GLN A 96 13.82 0.89 -13.30
CA GLN A 96 14.26 -0.14 -14.24
C GLN A 96 13.87 -1.55 -13.78
N ARG A 97 13.87 -1.82 -12.47
CA ARG A 97 13.38 -3.09 -11.90
C ARG A 97 11.87 -3.25 -12.07
N ALA A 98 11.10 -2.20 -11.82
CA ALA A 98 9.65 -2.21 -12.04
C ALA A 98 9.33 -2.52 -13.52
N GLU A 99 9.98 -1.83 -14.46
CA GLU A 99 9.77 -2.04 -15.90
C GLU A 99 10.08 -3.49 -16.33
N ARG A 100 11.15 -4.09 -15.83
CA ARG A 100 11.51 -5.50 -16.13
C ARG A 100 10.50 -6.51 -15.61
N THR A 101 9.78 -6.17 -14.55
CA THR A 101 8.76 -7.03 -13.93
C THR A 101 7.35 -6.74 -14.47
N GLY A 102 7.21 -5.78 -15.39
CA GLY A 102 5.93 -5.34 -15.94
C GLY A 102 5.14 -4.43 -15.00
N ASN A 103 5.76 -3.94 -13.92
CA ASN A 103 5.17 -3.03 -12.95
C ASN A 103 5.56 -1.58 -13.25
N PHE A 104 4.82 -0.63 -12.70
CA PHE A 104 5.15 0.78 -12.76
C PHE A 104 5.63 1.28 -11.40
N LEU A 105 6.66 2.13 -11.41
CA LEU A 105 7.13 2.83 -10.22
C LEU A 105 6.46 4.19 -10.18
N ASP A 106 5.66 4.45 -9.15
CA ASP A 106 5.06 5.77 -8.96
C ASP A 106 6.00 6.63 -8.10
N VAL A 107 6.43 7.78 -8.61
CA VAL A 107 7.34 8.68 -7.88
C VAL A 107 6.57 9.88 -7.38
N ILE A 108 6.48 10.01 -6.06
CA ILE A 108 5.72 11.07 -5.40
C ILE A 108 6.70 11.98 -4.66
N ILE A 109 6.72 13.26 -5.03
CA ILE A 109 7.54 14.27 -4.34
C ILE A 109 6.66 15.02 -3.35
N ARG A 110 7.05 15.02 -2.08
CA ARG A 110 6.45 15.80 -0.99
C ARG A 110 7.38 16.95 -0.63
N ALA A 111 7.07 18.15 -1.12
CA ALA A 111 7.83 19.34 -0.75
C ALA A 111 7.18 20.06 0.43
N ASP A 112 7.99 20.54 1.37
CA ASP A 112 7.51 21.49 2.39
C ASP A 112 6.95 22.75 1.72
N ARG A 113 5.93 23.35 2.32
CA ARG A 113 5.29 24.58 1.79
C ARG A 113 6.28 25.74 1.67
N SER A 114 7.30 25.75 2.51
CA SER A 114 8.33 26.80 2.57
C SER A 114 9.50 26.53 1.63
N THR A 115 9.50 25.40 0.92
CA THR A 115 10.57 25.02 0.01
C THR A 115 10.63 25.98 -1.20
N PRO A 116 11.77 26.63 -1.46
CA PRO A 116 11.95 27.45 -2.65
C PRO A 116 11.77 26.65 -3.94
N ALA A 117 11.03 27.22 -4.90
CA ALA A 117 10.81 26.61 -6.22
C ALA A 117 12.10 26.13 -6.94
N PRO A 118 13.26 26.83 -6.85
CA PRO A 118 14.49 26.35 -7.48
C PRO A 118 14.98 24.99 -6.97
N GLN A 119 14.72 24.65 -5.70
CA GLN A 119 15.14 23.37 -5.13
C GLN A 119 14.30 22.21 -5.71
N LEU A 120 13.00 22.42 -5.84
CA LEU A 120 12.10 21.46 -6.49
C LEU A 120 12.49 21.28 -7.97
N GLN A 121 12.77 22.37 -8.67
CA GLN A 121 13.18 22.32 -10.08
C GLN A 121 14.52 21.58 -10.26
N LYS A 122 15.46 21.77 -9.32
CA LYS A 122 16.72 21.02 -9.31
C LYS A 122 16.51 19.53 -9.13
N LEU A 123 15.63 19.13 -8.21
CA LEU A 123 15.27 17.72 -8.01
C LEU A 123 14.59 17.13 -9.26
N ALA A 124 13.61 17.83 -9.81
CA ALA A 124 12.89 17.39 -11.02
C ALA A 124 13.84 17.25 -12.23
N GLY A 125 14.76 18.20 -12.42
CA GLY A 125 15.76 18.13 -13.48
C GLY A 125 16.72 16.95 -13.30
N ALA A 126 17.16 16.69 -12.07
CA ALA A 126 18.03 15.55 -11.78
C ALA A 126 17.33 14.20 -11.99
N LEU A 127 16.04 14.11 -11.65
CA LEU A 127 15.23 12.91 -11.93
C LEU A 127 15.05 12.68 -13.43
N SER A 128 14.73 13.72 -14.20
CA SER A 128 14.59 13.61 -15.65
C SER A 128 15.91 13.27 -16.35
N ALA A 129 17.06 13.79 -15.86
CA ALA A 129 18.38 13.42 -16.38
C ALA A 129 18.70 11.92 -16.21
N GLU A 130 18.14 11.29 -15.18
CA GLU A 130 18.23 9.84 -14.92
C GLU A 130 17.09 9.05 -15.59
N GLY A 131 16.31 9.70 -16.47
CA GLY A 131 15.21 9.09 -17.21
C GLY A 131 13.96 8.84 -16.37
N VAL A 132 13.73 9.58 -15.28
CA VAL A 132 12.51 9.52 -14.46
C VAL A 132 11.58 10.68 -14.82
N ASP A 133 10.76 10.47 -15.86
CA ASP A 133 9.90 11.52 -16.43
C ASP A 133 8.49 11.59 -15.82
N SER A 134 8.04 10.49 -15.20
CA SER A 134 6.72 10.42 -14.56
C SER A 134 6.86 10.53 -13.04
N TRP A 135 6.63 11.72 -12.52
CA TRP A 135 6.53 11.99 -11.08
C TRP A 135 5.34 12.91 -10.79
N ARG A 136 4.81 12.84 -9.56
CA ARG A 136 3.73 13.72 -9.11
C ARG A 136 4.15 14.50 -7.88
N LEU A 137 3.77 15.77 -7.82
CA LEU A 137 3.91 16.56 -6.62
C LEU A 137 2.72 16.26 -5.70
N ALA A 138 2.99 15.81 -4.48
CA ALA A 138 1.97 15.69 -3.46
C ALA A 138 1.56 17.10 -3.03
N THR A 139 0.47 17.58 -3.61
CA THR A 139 -0.25 18.73 -3.07
C THR A 139 -1.13 18.23 -1.95
N THR A 140 -1.29 19.07 -0.94
CA THR A 140 -2.34 18.84 0.05
C THR A 140 -3.61 19.10 -0.82
N GLY A 141 -4.32 18.06 -1.32
CA GLY A 141 -5.54 18.14 -2.14
C GLY A 141 -6.27 16.88 -2.66
N GLU A 142 -7.28 16.41 -1.93
CA GLU A 142 -8.43 15.57 -2.36
C GLU A 142 -8.17 14.22 -3.07
N ALA A 143 -7.82 13.19 -2.29
CA ALA A 143 -8.10 11.80 -2.69
C ALA A 143 -9.63 11.55 -2.62
N HIS A 144 -10.21 11.28 -3.79
CA HIS A 144 -11.60 10.92 -4.07
C HIS A 144 -12.25 10.00 -3.00
N ARG A 145 -12.97 10.59 -2.03
CA ARG A 145 -14.05 9.92 -1.28
C ARG A 145 -15.40 10.38 -1.84
N SER A 146 -15.96 9.61 -2.76
CA SER A 146 -17.41 9.53 -3.03
C SER A 146 -17.66 8.24 -3.84
N ARG A 147 -18.69 7.42 -3.64
CA ARG A 147 -19.85 7.42 -2.73
C ARG A 147 -20.41 5.99 -2.75
N GLY A 148 -20.23 5.25 -1.66
CA GLY A 148 -21.12 4.14 -1.33
C GLY A 148 -22.24 4.70 -0.45
N ALA A 149 -23.37 5.09 -1.07
CA ALA A 149 -24.70 5.09 -0.47
C ALA A 149 -25.72 5.73 -1.42
N SER A 150 -26.89 5.08 -1.52
CA SER A 150 -28.09 5.44 -2.28
C SER A 150 -28.13 4.96 -3.73
N SER A 151 -28.49 3.69 -3.92
CA SER A 151 -29.48 3.23 -4.92
C SER A 151 -29.75 1.73 -4.71
N LEU A 152 -30.46 1.40 -3.62
CA LEU A 152 -31.15 0.13 -3.46
C LEU A 152 -32.56 0.50 -2.99
N GLU A 153 -33.47 0.58 -3.95
CA GLU A 153 -34.87 0.15 -3.89
C GLU A 153 -35.68 0.88 -4.98
N SER A 154 -35.76 0.26 -6.15
CA SER A 154 -37.01 0.26 -6.92
C SER A 154 -37.06 -1.01 -7.78
N GLY A 155 -37.33 -2.12 -7.12
CA GLY A 155 -37.80 -3.33 -7.80
C GLY A 155 -39.32 -3.24 -8.01
N GLY A 156 -39.73 -3.28 -9.28
CA GLY A 156 -40.86 -4.05 -9.79
C GLY A 156 -42.29 -3.87 -9.24
N GLY A 157 -43.22 -3.55 -10.14
CA GLY A 157 -44.65 -3.76 -9.95
C GLY A 157 -45.47 -2.96 -10.96
N SER A 158 -45.53 -3.42 -12.22
CA SER A 158 -46.71 -4.08 -12.80
C SER A 158 -47.97 -3.19 -12.93
N LYS A 159 -48.32 -2.98 -14.19
CA LYS A 159 -49.63 -2.66 -14.79
C LYS A 159 -50.86 -3.22 -14.01
N PRO A 160 -52.07 -2.65 -14.21
CA PRO A 160 -52.77 -2.67 -15.51
C PRO A 160 -52.98 -1.32 -16.20
#